data_AF-A0A7Y2F0Y3-F1
#
_entry.id   AF-A0A7Y2F0Y3-F1
#
_cell.length_a   1.000
_cell.length_b   1.000
_cell.length_c   1.000
_cell.angle_alpha   90.00
_cell.angle_beta   90.00
_cell.angle_gamma   90.00
#
_symmetry.space_group_name_H-M   'P 1'
#
loop_
_entity.id
_entity.type
_entity.pdbx_description
1 polymer ?
#
loop_
_entity_poly.entity_id
_entity_poly.type
_entity_poly.pdbx_seq_one_letter_code
_entity_poly.pdbx_strand_id
1 'polypeptide(L)'
;YNFNDSIWVKNETLIEVLPIIETQKEKVLKKSQFSHLQDSIGVYLVKITDLLEPNDVAPLSHLKPTIKEIILNKRKQELIKELEKDITKDAIKNKKFETFTIN
;
A
#
# COMPACT_ATOMS: atom_id res chain seq x y z
N TYR A 1 19.59 12.30 -5.71
CA TYR A 1 18.49 11.32 -5.68
C TYR A 1 18.43 10.62 -7.02
N ASN A 2 18.39 9.28 -7.05
CA ASN A 2 18.37 8.50 -8.28
C ASN A 2 16.96 7.87 -8.39
N PHE A 3 16.14 8.34 -9.32
CA PHE A 3 14.80 7.80 -9.60
C PHE A 3 14.90 6.49 -10.40
N ASN A 4 15.70 5.54 -9.92
CA ASN A 4 15.91 4.27 -10.59
C ASN A 4 14.90 3.20 -10.14
N ASP A 5 14.01 3.55 -9.22
CA ASP A 5 13.04 2.63 -8.68
C ASP A 5 11.76 2.74 -9.52
N SER A 6 11.25 1.60 -9.98
CA SER A 6 9.99 1.46 -10.74
C SER A 6 8.75 1.72 -9.86
N ILE A 7 8.82 2.75 -9.02
CA ILE A 7 7.74 3.17 -8.13
C ILE A 7 6.91 4.26 -8.79
N TRP A 8 5.60 4.14 -8.62
CA TRP A 8 4.68 5.21 -8.95
C TRP A 8 4.93 6.40 -8.04
N VAL A 9 5.08 7.59 -8.63
CA VAL A 9 5.28 8.85 -7.91
C VAL A 9 4.17 9.81 -8.28
N LYS A 10 3.79 10.65 -7.32
CA LYS A 10 2.83 11.71 -7.58
C LYS A 10 3.45 12.80 -8.44
N ASN A 11 2.62 13.47 -9.24
CA ASN A 11 3.08 14.53 -10.13
C ASN A 11 3.68 15.71 -9.35
N GLU A 12 3.11 16.03 -8.19
CA GLU A 12 3.58 17.13 -7.33
C GLU A 12 5.00 16.85 -6.83
N THR A 13 5.28 15.62 -6.39
CA THR A 13 6.61 15.20 -5.94
C THR A 13 7.64 15.27 -7.07
N LEU A 14 7.23 14.96 -8.30
CA LEU A 14 8.12 15.09 -9.46
C LEU A 14 8.46 16.55 -9.75
N ILE A 15 7.49 17.47 -9.62
CA ILE A 15 7.68 18.92 -9.81
C ILE A 15 8.57 19.50 -8.70
N GLU A 16 8.40 19.08 -7.45
CA GLU A 16 9.25 19.53 -6.33
C GLU A 16 10.73 19.20 -6.57
N VAL A 17 11.01 18.03 -7.13
CA VAL A 17 12.39 17.57 -7.37
C VAL A 17 12.94 18.12 -8.68
N LEU A 18 12.09 18.33 -9.70
CA LEU A 18 12.45 18.85 -11.01
C LEU A 18 11.48 19.96 -11.45
N PRO A 19 11.64 21.20 -10.94
CA PRO A 19 10.73 22.31 -11.22
C PRO A 19 10.61 22.65 -12.71
N ILE A 20 11.67 22.38 -13.50
CA ILE A 20 11.68 22.60 -14.96
C ILE A 20 10.56 21.83 -15.69
N ILE A 21 10.06 20.73 -15.11
CA ILE A 21 8.94 19.96 -15.69
C ILE A 21 7.64 20.77 -15.70
N GLU A 22 7.44 21.70 -14.78
CA GLU A 22 6.23 22.54 -14.74
C GLU A 22 6.08 23.36 -16.03
N THR A 23 7.18 23.95 -16.50
CA THR A 23 7.21 24.75 -17.73
C THR A 23 7.17 23.93 -19.02
N GLN A 24 7.49 22.63 -18.95
CA GLN A 24 7.59 21.73 -20.11
C GLN A 24 6.63 20.55 -20.03
N LYS A 25 5.59 20.66 -19.19
CA LYS A 25 4.68 19.57 -18.82
C LYS A 25 4.06 18.87 -20.03
N GLU A 26 3.62 19.62 -21.04
CA GLU A 26 3.03 19.05 -22.26
C GLU A 26 4.03 18.30 -23.15
N LYS A 27 5.32 18.61 -23.05
CA LYS A 27 6.39 17.98 -23.81
C LYS A 27 6.92 16.73 -23.09
N VAL A 28 6.98 16.78 -21.76
CA VAL A 28 7.51 15.71 -20.90
C VAL A 28 6.48 14.60 -20.66
N LEU A 29 5.18 14.94 -20.53
CA LEU A 29 4.11 13.98 -20.23
C LEU A 29 3.60 13.19 -21.46
N LYS A 30 4.17 13.39 -22.65
CA LYS A 30 3.80 12.57 -23.83
C LYS A 30 4.45 11.19 -23.72
N LYS A 31 3.59 10.17 -23.69
CA LYS A 31 3.97 8.75 -23.66
C LYS A 31 4.99 8.46 -24.77
N SER A 32 6.11 7.80 -24.42
CA SER A 32 7.17 7.26 -25.29
C SER A 32 8.39 8.12 -25.67
N GLN A 33 8.56 9.36 -25.21
CA GLN A 33 9.73 10.17 -25.58
C GLN A 33 10.64 10.46 -24.37
N PHE A 34 11.91 10.07 -24.47
CA PHE A 34 12.96 10.52 -23.55
C PHE A 34 12.99 12.05 -23.60
N SER A 35 12.74 12.70 -22.46
CA SER A 35 12.75 14.16 -22.40
C SER A 35 14.09 14.62 -21.84
N HIS A 36 14.87 15.25 -22.71
CA HIS A 36 16.07 15.98 -22.32
C HIS A 36 15.65 17.34 -21.76
N LEU A 37 15.83 17.52 -20.46
CA LEU A 37 15.57 18.78 -19.78
C LEU A 37 16.92 19.41 -19.44
N GLN A 38 17.16 20.61 -19.94
CA GLN A 38 18.41 21.35 -19.71
C GLN A 38 18.08 22.67 -19.01
N ASP A 39 18.77 22.94 -17.91
CA ASP A 39 18.77 24.26 -17.25
C ASP A 39 20.20 24.84 -17.23
N SER A 40 20.40 25.97 -16.54
CA SER A 40 21.71 26.62 -16.42
C SER A 40 22.69 25.87 -15.51
N ILE A 41 22.26 24.80 -14.84
CA ILE A 41 22.95 24.15 -13.73
C ILE A 41 23.22 22.66 -14.03
N GLY A 42 22.60 22.07 -15.05
CA GLY A 42 22.82 20.69 -15.46
C GLY A 42 21.85 20.16 -16.51
N VAL A 43 22.04 18.90 -16.87
CA VAL A 43 21.17 18.14 -17.78
C VAL A 43 20.46 17.05 -16.98
N TYR A 44 19.14 17.00 -17.08
CA TYR A 44 18.29 15.98 -16.47
C TYR A 44 17.67 15.09 -17.54
N LEU A 45 17.80 13.78 -17.34
CA LEU A 45 17.25 12.75 -18.20
C LEU A 45 16.06 12.10 -17.50
N VAL A 46 14.85 12.31 -18.02
CA VAL A 46 13.62 11.73 -17.45
C VAL A 46 12.95 10.85 -18.50
N LYS A 47 12.58 9.64 -18.10
CA LYS A 47 11.78 8.70 -18.91
C LYS A 47 10.51 8.33 -18.16
N ILE A 48 9.36 8.79 -18.66
CA ILE A 48 8.06 8.39 -18.13
C ILE A 48 7.63 7.10 -18.83
N THR A 49 7.48 6.03 -18.05
CA THR A 49 7.07 4.72 -18.58
C THR A 49 5.57 4.61 -18.73
N ASP A 50 4.80 5.19 -17.80
CA ASP A 50 3.35 5.15 -17.82
C ASP A 50 2.75 6.28 -16.97
N LEU A 51 1.47 6.59 -17.19
CA LEU A 51 0.72 7.64 -16.49
C LEU A 51 -0.65 7.10 -16.09
N LEU A 52 -1.07 7.39 -14.86
CA LEU A 52 -2.41 7.06 -14.35
C LEU A 52 -3.20 8.35 -14.15
N GLU A 53 -4.42 8.38 -14.68
CA GLU A 53 -5.38 9.45 -14.50
C GLU A 53 -6.23 9.20 -13.23
N PRO A 54 -6.89 10.25 -12.69
CA PRO A 54 -7.89 10.06 -11.66
C PRO A 54 -8.95 9.04 -12.11
N ASN A 55 -9.29 8.10 -11.22
CA ASN A 55 -10.16 6.93 -11.43
C ASN A 55 -9.52 5.70 -12.09
N ASP A 56 -8.26 5.78 -12.52
CA ASP A 56 -7.55 4.57 -12.94
C ASP A 56 -7.28 3.63 -11.77
N VAL A 57 -7.05 2.35 -12.08
CA VAL A 57 -6.72 1.34 -11.09
C VAL A 57 -5.41 1.71 -10.40
N ALA A 58 -5.49 1.98 -9.09
CA ALA A 58 -4.35 2.36 -8.30
C ALA A 58 -3.26 1.26 -8.34
N PRO A 59 -1.98 1.66 -8.41
CA PRO A 59 -0.91 0.70 -8.56
C PRO A 59 -0.73 -0.14 -7.31
N LEU A 60 -0.37 -1.42 -7.49
CA LEU A 60 -0.22 -2.37 -6.39
C LEU A 60 0.76 -1.87 -5.32
N SER A 61 1.80 -1.12 -5.68
CA SER A 61 2.76 -0.55 -4.71
C SER A 61 2.10 0.34 -3.66
N HIS A 62 1.07 1.09 -4.05
CA HIS A 62 0.31 1.96 -3.13
C HIS A 62 -0.70 1.17 -2.31
N LEU A 63 -1.29 0.12 -2.88
CA LEU A 63 -2.31 -0.69 -2.21
C LEU A 63 -1.72 -1.75 -1.29
N LYS A 64 -0.49 -2.20 -1.54
CA LYS A 64 0.17 -3.29 -0.81
C LYS A 64 0.21 -3.08 0.71
N PRO A 65 0.54 -1.89 1.26
CA PRO A 65 0.46 -1.64 2.70
C PRO A 65 -0.96 -1.83 3.24
N THR A 66 -1.96 -1.27 2.57
CA THR A 66 -3.38 -1.36 2.98
C THR A 66 -3.89 -2.79 2.94
N ILE A 67 -3.59 -3.54 1.87
CA ILE A 67 -3.97 -4.96 1.75
C ILE A 67 -3.35 -5.78 2.88
N LYS A 68 -2.07 -5.52 3.21
CA LYS A 68 -1.39 -6.19 4.32
C LYS A 68 -2.12 -5.93 5.65
N GLU A 69 -2.48 -4.68 5.93
CA GLU A 69 -3.23 -4.33 7.16
C GLU A 69 -4.60 -5.01 7.22
N ILE A 70 -5.33 -5.07 6.10
CA ILE A 70 -6.61 -5.79 6.02
C ILE A 70 -6.43 -7.28 6.36
N ILE A 71 -5.42 -7.93 5.79
CA ILE A 71 -5.13 -9.34 6.05
C ILE A 71 -4.76 -9.55 7.53
N LEU A 72 -3.91 -8.69 8.09
CA LEU A 72 -3.52 -8.77 9.50
C LEU A 72 -4.72 -8.61 10.44
N ASN A 73 -5.60 -7.66 10.16
CA ASN A 73 -6.81 -7.44 10.95
C ASN A 73 -7.77 -8.63 10.87
N LYS A 74 -7.95 -9.22 9.69
CA LYS A 74 -8.76 -10.44 9.53
C LYS A 74 -8.22 -11.61 10.37
N ARG A 75 -6.91 -11.86 10.30
CA ARG A 75 -6.27 -12.93 11.09
C ARG A 75 -6.38 -12.71 12.59
N LYS A 76 -6.24 -11.47 13.06
CA LYS A 76 -6.43 -11.13 14.48
C LYS A 76 -7.86 -11.45 14.94
N GLN A 77 -8.86 -11.08 14.14
CA GLN A 77 -10.26 -11.34 14.45
C GLN A 77 -10.60 -12.85 14.46
N GLU A 78 -10.03 -13.61 13.53
CA GLU A 78 -10.16 -15.08 13.51
C GLU A 78 -9.55 -15.72 14.76
N LEU A 79 -8.35 -15.30 15.15
CA LEU A 79 -7.66 -15.81 16.34
C LEU A 79 -8.45 -15.55 17.64
N ILE A 80 -9.03 -14.35 17.79
CA ILE A 80 -9.87 -14.02 18.95
C ILE A 80 -11.06 -14.96 19.05
N LYS A 81 -11.75 -15.21 17.93
CA LYS A 81 -12.91 -16.11 17.89
C LYS A 81 -12.55 -17.55 18.22
N GLU A 82 -11.40 -18.04 17.75
CA GLU A 82 -10.91 -19.38 18.10
C GLU A 82 -10.62 -19.48 19.59
N LEU A 83 -9.94 -18.49 20.16
CA LEU A 83 -9.64 -18.45 21.59
C LEU A 83 -10.92 -18.42 22.45
N GLU A 84 -11.88 -17.57 22.12
CA GLU A 84 -13.19 -17.50 22.81
C GLU A 84 -13.93 -18.84 22.76
N LYS A 85 -13.91 -19.50 21.60
CA LYS A 85 -14.53 -20.81 21.41
C LYS A 85 -13.86 -21.86 22.28
N ASP A 86 -12.54 -21.87 22.35
CA ASP A 86 -11.80 -22.87 23.12
C ASP A 86 -11.95 -22.65 24.63
N ILE A 87 -11.91 -21.39 25.10
CA ILE A 87 -12.24 -21.04 26.49
C ILE A 87 -13.67 -21.50 26.84
N THR A 88 -14.63 -21.28 25.95
CA THR A 88 -16.03 -21.68 26.17
C THR A 88 -16.18 -23.20 26.27
N LYS A 89 -15.51 -23.96 25.37
CA LYS A 89 -15.52 -25.43 25.42
C LYS A 89 -14.86 -25.94 26.71
N ASP A 90 -13.74 -25.36 27.11
CA ASP A 90 -13.02 -25.76 28.32
C ASP A 90 -13.86 -25.47 29.57
N ALA A 91 -14.54 -24.33 29.63
CA ALA A 91 -15.47 -24.01 30.72
C ALA A 91 -16.65 -24.99 30.81
N ILE A 92 -17.19 -25.44 29.67
CA ILE A 92 -18.25 -26.46 29.64
C ILE A 92 -17.72 -27.83 30.09
N LYS A 93 -16.54 -28.25 29.58
CA LYS A 93 -15.93 -29.55 29.88
C LYS A 93 -15.44 -29.67 31.32
N ASN A 94 -14.96 -28.57 31.91
CA ASN A 94 -14.41 -28.55 33.27
C ASN A 94 -15.47 -28.29 34.36
N LYS A 95 -16.75 -28.07 34.02
CA LYS A 95 -17.88 -28.20 34.96
C LYS A 95 -18.11 -29.67 35.35
N LYS A 96 -17.14 -30.28 36.03
CA LYS A 96 -17.31 -31.53 36.77
C LYS A 96 -18.38 -31.29 37.85
N PHE A 97 -19.60 -31.74 37.60
CA PHE A 97 -20.66 -31.75 38.61
C PHE A 97 -20.31 -32.76 39.70
N GLU A 98 -20.13 -32.29 40.94
CA GLU A 98 -20.31 -33.15 42.11
C GLU A 98 -21.82 -33.25 42.35
N THR A 99 -22.45 -34.33 41.88
CA THR A 99 -23.81 -34.64 42.29
C THR A 99 -23.76 -35.22 43.71
N PHE A 100 -23.97 -34.38 44.72
CA PHE A 100 -24.26 -34.86 46.07
C PHE A 100 -25.68 -35.42 46.10
N THR A 101 -25.80 -36.74 46.00
CA THR A 101 -27.03 -37.45 46.38
C THR A 101 -26.99 -37.66 47.89
N ILE A 102 -27.95 -37.06 48.59
CA ILE A 102 -28.17 -37.31 50.03
C ILE A 102 -29.10 -38.52 50.12
N ASN A 103 -28.62 -39.61 50.72
CA ASN A 103 -29.42 -40.81 51.06
C ASN A 103 -30.33 -40.57 52.26
#